data_AF-A0AAC8WKW0-F1
#
_entry.id   AF-A0AAC8WKW0-F1
#
_cell.length_a   1.000
_cell.length_b   1.000
_cell.length_c   1.000
_cell.angle_alpha   90.00
_cell.angle_beta   90.00
_cell.angle_gamma   90.00
#
_symmetry.space_group_name_H-M   'P 1'
#
loop_
_entity.id
_entity.type
_entity.pdbx_description
1 polymer ?
#
loop_
_entity_poly.entity_id
_entity_poly.type
_entity_poly.pdbx_seq_one_letter_code
_entity_poly.pdbx_strand_id
1 'polypeptide(L)'
;MDAPKYMTLEKKDNHKLLTFLGVFIAFIIVTFFLYILAQKNESTIYAPIIALALPLLAAIGTNYFAKSSDENKIDKQDSWNNSEEDFTNRKKSRFSKFGPTGTDLTYFGFILSLISTYLSIYLSEVLNLTKILKKDYPNDSFSSIFMDVATNIFKAEWARKYLLQYWLWVTIFIIVLIGTTIWGTKKIEKLRKEEQEQNKRNKENKTKFN
;
A
#
# COMPACT_ATOMS: atom_id res chain seq x y z
N MET A 1 -19.47 -13.72 24.31
CA MET A 1 -18.44 -13.25 25.25
C MET A 1 -17.56 -12.27 24.49
N ASP A 2 -17.49 -11.01 24.92
CA ASP A 2 -16.61 -10.02 24.29
C ASP A 2 -15.15 -10.35 24.59
N ALA A 3 -14.29 -10.31 23.56
CA ALA A 3 -12.86 -10.55 23.73
C ALA A 3 -12.28 -9.51 24.71
N PRO A 4 -11.41 -9.92 25.65
CA PRO A 4 -10.89 -9.01 26.65
C PRO A 4 -10.04 -7.91 26.00
N LYS A 5 -10.21 -6.67 26.49
CA LYS A 5 -9.63 -5.45 25.92
C LYS A 5 -8.12 -5.54 25.63
N TYR A 6 -7.36 -6.29 26.44
CA TYR A 6 -5.92 -6.50 26.24
C TYR A 6 -5.57 -7.38 25.02
N MET A 7 -6.36 -8.41 24.70
CA MET A 7 -6.15 -9.23 23.49
C MET A 7 -6.37 -8.43 22.21
N THR A 8 -7.31 -7.48 22.22
CA THR A 8 -7.58 -6.63 21.05
C THR A 8 -6.46 -5.62 20.78
N LEU A 9 -5.75 -5.17 21.83
CA LEU A 9 -4.61 -4.25 21.74
C LEU A 9 -3.38 -4.95 21.13
N GLU A 10 -3.02 -6.12 21.65
CA GLU A 10 -1.86 -6.90 21.16
C GLU A 10 -2.01 -7.28 19.69
N LYS A 11 -3.23 -7.69 19.30
CA LYS A 11 -3.57 -8.02 17.92
C LYS A 11 -3.44 -6.80 16.98
N LYS A 12 -3.97 -5.64 17.41
CA LYS A 12 -3.92 -4.38 16.64
C LYS A 12 -2.49 -3.90 16.41
N ASP A 13 -1.61 -4.03 17.40
CA ASP A 13 -0.22 -3.59 17.26
C ASP A 13 0.64 -4.54 16.42
N ASN A 14 0.37 -5.86 16.47
CA ASN A 14 1.01 -6.84 15.59
C ASN A 14 0.70 -6.59 14.10
N HIS A 15 -0.52 -6.19 13.74
CA HIS A 15 -0.85 -5.86 12.35
C HIS A 15 -0.15 -4.61 11.84
N LYS A 16 0.02 -3.58 12.70
CA LYS A 16 0.80 -2.39 12.35
C LYS A 16 2.27 -2.72 12.15
N LEU A 17 2.84 -3.56 13.02
CA LEU A 17 4.23 -4.00 12.89
C LEU A 17 4.45 -4.76 11.58
N LEU A 18 3.56 -5.70 11.25
CA LEU A 18 3.64 -6.46 10.00
C LEU A 18 3.55 -5.53 8.78
N THR A 19 2.63 -4.56 8.82
CA THR A 19 2.50 -3.54 7.77
C THR A 19 3.74 -2.68 7.66
N PHE A 20 4.32 -2.28 8.79
CA PHE A 20 5.56 -1.53 8.82
C PHE A 20 6.70 -2.30 8.17
N LEU A 21 6.89 -3.57 8.55
CA LEU A 21 7.93 -4.42 7.98
C LEU A 21 7.74 -4.63 6.48
N GLY A 22 6.51 -4.90 6.01
CA GLY A 22 6.24 -5.08 4.59
C GLY A 22 6.53 -3.81 3.77
N VAL A 23 6.08 -2.65 4.25
CA VAL A 23 6.37 -1.37 3.60
C VAL A 23 7.86 -1.05 3.67
N PHE A 24 8.54 -1.37 4.77
CA PHE A 24 9.98 -1.15 4.92
C PHE A 24 10.82 -2.02 3.96
N ILE A 25 10.44 -3.28 3.75
CA ILE A 25 11.09 -4.13 2.74
C ILE A 25 10.85 -3.56 1.34
N ALA A 26 9.61 -3.14 1.04
CA ALA A 26 9.29 -2.50 -0.24
C ALA A 26 10.09 -1.21 -0.44
N PHE A 27 10.24 -0.38 0.60
CA PHE A 27 11.06 0.82 0.60
C PHE A 27 12.51 0.53 0.15
N ILE A 28 13.15 -0.49 0.72
CA ILE A 28 14.53 -0.86 0.36
C ILE A 28 14.60 -1.29 -1.12
N ILE A 29 13.70 -2.17 -1.55
CA ILE A 29 13.65 -2.70 -2.92
C ILE A 29 13.43 -1.58 -3.94
N VAL A 30 12.45 -0.71 -3.68
CA VAL A 30 12.12 0.43 -4.54
C VAL A 30 13.30 1.39 -4.63
N THR A 31 13.90 1.76 -3.50
CA THR A 31 15.05 2.68 -3.48
C THR A 31 16.20 2.13 -4.32
N PHE A 32 16.52 0.83 -4.17
CA PHE A 32 17.56 0.19 -4.95
C PHE A 32 17.21 0.16 -6.45
N PHE A 33 15.97 -0.19 -6.81
CA PHE A 33 15.53 -0.21 -8.21
C PHE A 33 15.61 1.17 -8.87
N LEU A 34 15.13 2.20 -8.18
CA LEU A 34 15.21 3.59 -8.64
C LEU A 34 16.65 4.07 -8.81
N TYR A 35 17.54 3.69 -7.89
CA TYR A 35 18.97 4.00 -8.00
C TYR A 35 19.61 3.35 -9.25
N ILE A 36 19.27 2.10 -9.57
CA ILE A 36 19.75 1.44 -10.80
C ILE A 36 19.18 2.13 -12.05
N LEU A 37 17.90 2.54 -12.04
CA LEU A 37 17.27 3.31 -13.11
C LEU A 37 17.98 4.66 -13.34
N ALA A 38 18.26 5.39 -12.26
CA ALA A 38 18.94 6.68 -12.31
C ALA A 38 20.34 6.56 -12.93
N GLN A 39 21.06 5.47 -12.65
CA GLN A 39 22.38 5.23 -13.26
C GLN A 39 22.34 4.98 -14.77
N LYS A 40 21.25 4.40 -15.28
CA LYS A 40 21.08 4.17 -16.71
C LYS A 40 20.72 5.44 -17.47
N ASN A 41 20.61 6.60 -16.79
CA ASN A 41 20.13 7.87 -17.33
C ASN A 41 18.72 7.78 -17.96
N GLU A 42 17.98 6.72 -17.63
CA GLU A 42 16.61 6.52 -18.07
C GLU A 42 15.68 7.30 -17.13
N SER A 43 15.67 8.62 -17.30
CA SER A 43 14.67 9.52 -16.72
C SER A 43 13.30 9.14 -17.31
N THR A 44 12.65 8.17 -16.70
CA THR A 44 11.39 7.61 -17.18
C THR A 44 10.25 7.99 -16.24
N ILE A 45 9.09 8.29 -16.84
CA ILE A 45 7.85 8.55 -16.10
C ILE A 45 7.41 7.35 -15.24
N TYR A 46 7.99 6.16 -15.50
CA TYR A 46 7.75 4.94 -14.73
C TYR A 46 8.34 4.97 -13.32
N ALA A 47 9.42 5.71 -13.08
CA ALA A 47 10.06 5.77 -11.75
C ALA A 47 9.09 6.28 -10.66
N PRO A 48 8.38 7.41 -10.84
CA PRO A 48 7.29 7.83 -9.95
C PRO A 48 6.20 6.78 -9.72
N ILE A 49 5.81 6.06 -10.77
CA ILE A 49 4.72 5.07 -10.70
C ILE A 49 5.15 3.88 -9.86
N ILE A 50 6.35 3.35 -10.09
CA ILE A 50 6.92 2.23 -9.33
C ILE A 50 7.13 2.63 -7.86
N ALA A 51 7.66 3.84 -7.65
CA ALA A 51 7.89 4.39 -6.31
C ALA A 51 6.61 4.44 -5.48
N LEU A 52 5.48 4.75 -6.11
CA LEU A 52 4.18 4.85 -5.46
C LEU A 52 3.47 3.48 -5.33
N ALA A 53 3.48 2.69 -6.40
CA ALA A 53 2.70 1.45 -6.48
C ALA A 53 3.22 0.36 -5.54
N LEU A 54 4.54 0.15 -5.46
CA LEU A 54 5.11 -0.95 -4.68
C LEU A 54 4.90 -0.80 -3.17
N PRO A 55 5.15 0.36 -2.54
CA PRO A 55 4.86 0.55 -1.12
C PRO A 55 3.37 0.42 -0.79
N LEU A 56 2.48 0.87 -1.69
CA LEU A 56 1.03 0.72 -1.52
C LEU A 56 0.60 -0.75 -1.61
N LEU A 57 1.08 -1.48 -2.62
CA LEU A 57 0.81 -2.92 -2.77
C LEU A 57 1.33 -3.72 -1.59
N ALA A 58 2.50 -3.37 -1.05
CA ALA A 58 3.04 -3.99 0.16
C ALA A 58 2.12 -3.78 1.36
N ALA A 59 1.65 -2.56 1.60
CA ALA A 59 0.71 -2.26 2.69
C ALA A 59 -0.63 -2.99 2.54
N ILE A 60 -1.16 -3.09 1.33
CA ILE A 60 -2.39 -3.85 1.04
C ILE A 60 -2.13 -5.35 1.30
N GLY A 61 -1.03 -5.88 0.79
CA GLY A 61 -0.66 -7.29 0.91
C GLY A 61 -0.50 -7.70 2.37
N THR A 62 0.21 -6.93 3.19
CA THR A 62 0.39 -7.23 4.61
C THR A 62 -0.92 -7.21 5.39
N ASN A 63 -1.83 -6.27 5.09
CA ASN A 63 -3.16 -6.23 5.71
C ASN A 63 -3.99 -7.47 5.34
N TYR A 64 -3.90 -7.91 4.09
CA TYR A 64 -4.56 -9.14 3.64
C TYR A 64 -4.01 -10.39 4.34
N PHE A 65 -2.68 -10.53 4.44
CA PHE A 65 -2.03 -11.63 5.15
C PHE A 65 -2.38 -11.65 6.64
N ALA A 66 -2.38 -10.49 7.29
CA ALA A 66 -2.82 -10.33 8.67
C ALA A 66 -4.25 -10.86 8.89
N LYS A 67 -5.19 -10.40 8.08
CA LYS A 67 -6.60 -10.82 8.16
C LYS A 67 -6.77 -12.31 7.91
N SER A 68 -6.08 -12.87 6.91
CA SER A 68 -6.12 -14.31 6.65
C SER A 68 -5.52 -15.13 7.78
N SER A 69 -4.48 -14.63 8.46
CA SER A 69 -3.87 -15.31 9.61
C SER A 69 -4.84 -15.37 10.79
N ASP A 70 -5.57 -14.29 11.03
CA ASP A 70 -6.55 -14.20 12.10
C ASP A 70 -7.76 -15.10 11.89
N GLU A 71 -8.31 -15.10 10.67
CA GLU A 71 -9.41 -16.01 10.31
C GLU A 71 -9.01 -17.47 10.54
N ASN A 72 -7.78 -17.85 10.17
CA ASN A 72 -7.25 -19.20 10.38
C ASN A 72 -7.04 -19.54 11.87
N LYS A 73 -6.81 -18.56 12.75
CA LYS A 73 -6.66 -18.80 14.20
C LYS A 73 -8.01 -19.00 14.88
N ILE A 74 -9.03 -18.23 14.48
CA ILE A 74 -10.40 -18.35 14.99
C ILE A 74 -11.00 -19.71 14.59
N ASP A 75 -10.88 -20.09 13.30
CA ASP A 75 -11.41 -21.36 12.77
C ASP A 75 -10.81 -22.59 13.48
N LYS A 76 -9.53 -22.51 13.87
CA LYS A 76 -8.86 -23.57 14.65
C LYS A 76 -9.31 -23.62 16.11
N GLN A 77 -9.71 -22.50 16.69
CA GLN A 77 -10.19 -22.44 18.07
C GLN A 77 -11.63 -22.94 18.20
N ASP A 78 -12.47 -22.70 17.19
CA ASP A 78 -13.84 -23.22 17.11
C ASP A 78 -13.92 -24.69 16.66
N SER A 79 -12.88 -25.21 15.99
CA SER A 79 -12.82 -26.62 15.54
C SER A 79 -12.71 -27.67 16.64
N TRP A 80 -12.51 -27.28 17.90
CA TRP A 80 -12.54 -28.20 19.05
C TRP A 80 -13.96 -28.46 19.58
N ASN A 81 -14.99 -27.76 19.08
CA ASN A 81 -16.36 -27.87 19.59
C ASN A 81 -17.40 -28.36 18.57
N ASN A 82 -17.01 -28.77 17.36
CA ASN A 82 -17.96 -29.28 16.37
C ASN A 82 -17.63 -30.71 15.96
N SER A 83 -18.54 -31.60 16.36
CA SER A 83 -18.70 -32.97 15.90
C SER A 83 -18.64 -33.10 14.38
N GLU A 84 -18.20 -34.26 13.92
CA GLU A 84 -17.74 -34.64 12.58
C GLU A 84 -18.71 -34.43 11.38
N GLU A 85 -19.83 -33.73 11.53
CA GLU A 85 -20.86 -33.63 10.49
C GLU A 85 -20.72 -32.44 9.51
N ASP A 86 -19.72 -31.57 9.65
CA ASP A 86 -19.65 -30.34 8.83
C ASP A 86 -18.60 -30.36 7.70
N PHE A 87 -18.13 -31.56 7.31
CA PHE A 87 -17.16 -31.74 6.23
C PHE A 87 -17.72 -31.53 4.82
N THR A 88 -19.05 -31.50 4.65
CA THR A 88 -19.70 -31.39 3.33
C THR A 88 -20.00 -29.94 2.91
N ASN A 89 -20.03 -28.98 3.85
CA ASN A 89 -20.37 -27.58 3.57
C ASN A 89 -19.16 -26.66 3.28
N ARG A 90 -17.92 -27.12 3.51
CA ARG A 90 -16.68 -26.34 3.31
C ARG A 90 -16.19 -26.22 1.85
N LYS A 91 -17.06 -26.48 0.87
CA LYS A 91 -16.79 -26.22 -0.57
C LYS A 91 -17.42 -24.92 -1.09
N LYS A 92 -17.72 -23.96 -0.21
CA LYS A 92 -18.14 -22.62 -0.67
C LYS A 92 -16.93 -21.80 -1.12
N SER A 93 -16.60 -21.95 -2.40
CA SER A 93 -16.02 -20.93 -3.30
C SER A 93 -14.82 -20.13 -2.74
N ARG A 94 -13.60 -20.57 -3.05
CA ARG A 94 -12.37 -19.78 -2.88
C ARG A 94 -12.38 -18.46 -3.68
N PHE A 95 -13.33 -18.30 -4.61
CA PHE A 95 -13.45 -17.12 -5.47
C PHE A 95 -14.46 -16.06 -4.99
N SER A 96 -15.32 -16.36 -4.01
CA SER A 96 -16.26 -15.36 -3.45
C SER A 96 -15.59 -14.42 -2.45
N LYS A 97 -14.34 -14.70 -2.06
CA LYS A 97 -13.48 -13.75 -1.33
C LYS A 97 -12.91 -12.63 -2.21
N PHE A 98 -13.11 -12.69 -3.53
CA PHE A 98 -12.83 -11.60 -4.47
C PHE A 98 -14.07 -10.72 -4.77
N GLY A 99 -15.09 -10.76 -3.90
CA GLY A 99 -16.13 -9.73 -3.87
C GLY A 99 -15.54 -8.38 -3.44
N PRO A 100 -16.24 -7.25 -3.64
CA PRO A 100 -15.74 -5.89 -3.39
C PRO A 100 -15.70 -5.55 -1.88
N THR A 101 -15.22 -6.47 -1.05
CA THR A 101 -14.70 -6.15 0.26
C THR A 101 -13.38 -5.46 0.04
N GLY A 102 -13.38 -4.14 0.24
CA GLY A 102 -12.24 -3.26 0.01
C GLY A 102 -10.94 -3.90 0.42
N THR A 103 -9.94 -3.80 -0.44
CA THR A 103 -8.54 -3.85 -0.03
C THR A 103 -8.39 -2.88 1.15
N ASP A 104 -8.51 -3.38 2.38
CA ASP A 104 -8.53 -2.56 3.60
C ASP A 104 -7.11 -2.02 3.83
N LEU A 105 -6.73 -1.04 3.02
CA LEU A 105 -5.55 -0.24 3.23
C LEU A 105 -5.83 0.61 4.47
N THR A 106 -5.22 0.23 5.58
CA THR A 106 -5.32 1.00 6.83
C THR A 106 -4.76 2.40 6.61
N TYR A 107 -5.32 3.40 7.31
CA TYR A 107 -4.79 4.78 7.27
C TYR A 107 -3.30 4.84 7.61
N PHE A 108 -2.86 4.02 8.57
CA PHE A 108 -1.45 3.84 8.91
C PHE A 108 -0.63 3.32 7.72
N GLY A 109 -1.07 2.22 7.08
CA GLY A 109 -0.41 1.67 5.91
C GLY A 109 -0.33 2.67 4.75
N PHE A 110 -1.42 3.39 4.48
CA PHE A 110 -1.44 4.43 3.45
C PHE A 110 -0.41 5.54 3.71
N ILE A 111 -0.42 6.16 4.90
CA ILE A 111 0.55 7.20 5.24
C ILE A 111 1.98 6.66 5.16
N LEU A 112 2.21 5.47 5.69
CA LEU A 112 3.54 4.87 5.69
C LEU A 112 4.04 4.62 4.26
N SER A 113 3.17 4.15 3.36
CA SER A 113 3.48 4.00 1.94
C SER A 113 3.79 5.35 1.27
N LEU A 114 3.08 6.42 1.61
CA LEU A 114 3.38 7.76 1.11
C LEU A 114 4.78 8.23 1.57
N ILE A 115 5.07 8.14 2.86
CA ILE A 115 6.39 8.49 3.41
C ILE A 115 7.49 7.68 2.71
N SER A 116 7.29 6.36 2.60
CA SER A 116 8.20 5.46 1.90
C SER A 116 8.41 5.88 0.44
N THR A 117 7.37 6.31 -0.27
CA THR A 117 7.45 6.72 -1.67
C THR A 117 8.38 7.92 -1.84
N TYR A 118 8.15 9.00 -1.08
CA TYR A 118 8.97 10.20 -1.16
C TYR A 118 10.41 9.94 -0.70
N LEU A 119 10.57 9.15 0.36
CA LEU A 119 11.88 8.79 0.91
C LEU A 119 12.69 7.91 -0.06
N SER A 120 12.04 6.98 -0.76
CA SER A 120 12.72 6.14 -1.77
C SER A 120 13.27 6.96 -2.92
N ILE A 121 12.49 7.93 -3.41
CA ILE A 121 12.95 8.84 -4.48
C ILE A 121 14.13 9.65 -3.98
N TYR A 122 13.98 10.29 -2.81
CA TYR A 122 15.05 11.06 -2.19
C TYR A 122 16.35 10.27 -2.03
N LEU A 123 16.26 9.10 -1.38
CA LEU A 123 17.44 8.32 -1.07
C LEU A 123 18.09 7.74 -2.33
N SER A 124 17.30 7.37 -3.35
CA SER A 124 17.83 6.91 -4.64
C SER A 124 18.64 7.99 -5.35
N GLU A 125 18.17 9.25 -5.30
CA GLU A 125 18.88 10.38 -5.88
C GLU A 125 20.16 10.70 -5.10
N VAL A 126 20.10 10.74 -3.77
CA VAL A 126 21.29 10.92 -2.92
C VAL A 126 22.35 9.85 -3.23
N LEU A 127 21.96 8.58 -3.34
CA LEU A 127 22.88 7.50 -3.69
C LEU A 127 23.47 7.65 -5.10
N ASN A 128 22.65 8.08 -6.08
CA ASN A 128 23.10 8.32 -7.44
C ASN A 128 24.16 9.43 -7.48
N LEU A 129 23.86 10.58 -6.89
CA LEU A 129 24.78 11.72 -6.84
C LEU A 129 26.05 11.42 -6.06
N THR A 130 25.94 10.70 -4.94
CA THR A 130 27.11 10.25 -4.17
C THR A 130 28.04 9.43 -5.06
N LYS A 131 27.49 8.53 -5.88
CA LYS A 131 28.31 7.70 -6.77
C LYS A 131 28.94 8.49 -7.92
N ILE A 132 28.25 9.51 -8.44
CA ILE A 132 28.80 10.43 -9.43
C ILE A 132 29.98 11.20 -8.82
N LEU A 133 29.76 11.88 -7.69
CA LEU A 133 30.79 12.68 -7.02
C LEU A 133 31.97 11.83 -6.52
N LYS A 134 31.73 10.57 -6.16
CA LYS A 134 32.81 9.66 -5.76
C LYS A 134 33.82 9.39 -6.89
N LYS A 135 33.42 9.57 -8.16
CA LYS A 135 34.35 9.52 -9.30
C LYS A 135 35.23 10.77 -9.37
N ASP A 136 34.65 11.93 -9.06
CA ASP A 136 35.35 13.22 -9.11
C ASP A 136 36.25 13.42 -7.87
N TYR A 137 35.87 12.85 -6.73
CA TYR A 137 36.59 12.89 -5.46
C TYR A 137 36.96 11.48 -4.97
N PRO A 138 37.91 10.80 -5.64
CA PRO A 138 38.25 9.41 -5.35
C PRO A 138 38.95 9.20 -4.01
N ASN A 139 39.50 10.26 -3.40
CA ASN A 139 40.19 10.18 -2.10
C ASN A 139 39.22 10.27 -0.91
N ASP A 140 38.01 10.82 -1.09
CA ASP A 140 37.06 11.03 0.00
C ASP A 140 36.22 9.77 0.27
N SER A 141 35.92 9.45 1.52
CA SER A 141 35.10 8.26 1.81
C SER A 141 33.68 8.37 1.22
N PHE A 142 33.10 7.26 0.79
CA PHE A 142 31.71 7.23 0.28
C PHE A 142 30.73 7.80 1.30
N SER A 143 30.89 7.47 2.58
CA SER A 143 30.05 7.97 3.67
C SER A 143 30.11 9.50 3.80
N SER A 144 31.32 10.09 3.69
CA SER A 144 31.49 11.54 3.74
C SER A 144 30.76 12.25 2.61
N ILE A 145 30.94 11.78 1.38
CA ILE A 145 30.25 12.33 0.20
C ILE A 145 28.74 12.14 0.34
N PHE A 146 28.30 10.96 0.81
CA PHE A 146 26.89 10.67 1.02
C PHE A 146 26.23 11.65 2.00
N MET A 147 26.88 11.91 3.14
CA MET A 147 26.39 12.86 4.14
C MET A 147 26.33 14.28 3.58
N ASP A 148 27.36 14.68 2.82
CA ASP A 148 27.40 16.00 2.19
C ASP A 148 26.25 16.18 1.18
N VAL A 149 26.06 15.20 0.29
CA VAL A 149 24.93 15.19 -0.65
C VAL A 149 23.61 15.21 0.10
N ALA A 150 23.40 14.32 1.07
CA ALA A 150 22.15 14.24 1.82
C ALA A 150 21.78 15.58 2.51
N THR A 151 22.78 16.30 3.03
CA THR A 151 22.53 17.58 3.72
C THR A 151 22.39 18.77 2.77
N ASN A 152 22.98 18.69 1.57
CA ASN A 152 23.08 19.82 0.64
C ASN A 152 22.29 19.66 -0.67
N ILE A 153 21.62 18.52 -0.91
CA ILE A 153 20.87 18.25 -2.15
C ILE A 153 19.80 19.32 -2.47
N PHE A 154 19.19 19.93 -1.46
CA PHE A 154 18.23 21.03 -1.64
C PHE A 154 18.88 22.40 -1.91
N LYS A 155 20.17 22.57 -1.60
CA LYS A 155 20.90 23.81 -1.85
C LYS A 155 21.43 23.86 -3.28
N ALA A 156 21.95 22.74 -3.78
CA ALA A 156 22.45 22.61 -5.14
C ALA A 156 21.31 22.66 -6.17
N GLU A 157 21.33 23.67 -7.05
CA GLU A 157 20.22 23.93 -7.99
C GLU A 157 19.96 22.80 -8.98
N TRP A 158 21.03 22.21 -9.52
CA TRP A 158 20.95 21.11 -10.47
C TRP A 158 20.37 19.84 -9.83
N ALA A 159 20.82 19.48 -8.63
CA ALA A 159 20.36 18.30 -7.90
C ALA A 159 18.91 18.47 -7.41
N ARG A 160 18.59 19.66 -6.88
CA ARG A 160 17.24 20.02 -6.43
C ARG A 160 16.22 19.88 -7.55
N LYS A 161 16.55 20.30 -8.78
CA LYS A 161 15.61 20.31 -9.90
C LYS A 161 15.08 18.91 -10.23
N TYR A 162 15.96 17.92 -10.30
CA TYR A 162 15.56 16.54 -10.61
C TYR A 162 14.71 15.92 -9.48
N LEU A 163 15.14 16.10 -8.23
CA LEU A 163 14.41 15.61 -7.07
C LEU A 163 12.98 16.18 -7.00
N LEU A 164 12.87 17.51 -7.14
CA LEU A 164 11.56 18.19 -7.11
C LEU A 164 10.68 17.76 -8.28
N GLN A 165 11.24 17.52 -9.46
CA GLN A 165 10.48 17.04 -10.61
C GLN A 165 9.84 15.67 -10.34
N TYR A 166 10.59 14.71 -9.80
CA TYR A 166 10.03 13.39 -9.44
C TYR A 166 8.96 13.49 -8.35
N TRP A 167 9.19 14.31 -7.32
CA TRP A 167 8.19 14.55 -6.28
C TRP A 167 6.91 15.19 -6.82
N LEU A 168 7.02 16.12 -7.76
CA LEU A 168 5.88 16.78 -8.39
C LEU A 168 5.06 15.76 -9.19
N TRP A 169 5.71 14.91 -9.99
CA TRP A 169 5.05 13.81 -10.71
C TRP A 169 4.33 12.85 -9.77
N VAL A 170 4.99 12.37 -8.70
CA VAL A 170 4.35 11.50 -7.70
C VAL A 170 3.14 12.17 -7.06
N THR A 171 3.24 13.47 -6.73
CA THR A 171 2.15 14.21 -6.11
C THR A 171 0.93 14.29 -7.04
N ILE A 172 1.15 14.55 -8.33
CA ILE A 172 0.08 14.51 -9.35
C ILE A 172 -0.57 13.12 -9.39
N PHE A 173 0.23 12.05 -9.42
CA PHE A 173 -0.31 10.68 -9.43
C PHE A 173 -1.15 10.37 -8.18
N ILE A 174 -0.70 10.79 -6.99
CA ILE A 174 -1.45 10.60 -5.74
C ILE A 174 -2.81 11.33 -5.81
N ILE A 175 -2.83 12.58 -6.28
CA ILE A 175 -4.07 13.36 -6.39
C ILE A 175 -5.05 12.67 -7.35
N VAL A 176 -4.57 12.19 -8.50
CA VAL A 176 -5.40 11.45 -9.47
C VAL A 176 -5.94 10.16 -8.87
N LEU A 177 -5.13 9.39 -8.13
CA LEU A 177 -5.57 8.17 -7.45
C LEU A 177 -6.64 8.46 -6.39
N ILE A 178 -6.46 9.50 -5.56
CA ILE A 178 -7.46 9.88 -4.56
C ILE A 178 -8.75 10.36 -5.23
N GLY A 179 -8.67 11.19 -6.26
CA GLY A 179 -9.84 11.69 -6.99
C GLY A 179 -10.64 10.58 -7.67
N THR A 180 -9.95 9.64 -8.33
CA THR A 180 -10.58 8.51 -9.03
C THR A 180 -11.20 7.51 -8.05
N THR A 181 -10.57 7.24 -6.90
CA THR A 181 -11.15 6.37 -5.86
C THR A 181 -12.41 6.97 -5.24
N ILE A 182 -12.42 8.26 -4.91
CA ILE A 182 -13.62 8.95 -4.38
C ILE A 182 -14.76 8.95 -5.42
N TRP A 183 -14.45 9.21 -6.70
CA TRP A 183 -15.46 9.20 -7.74
C TRP A 183 -16.03 7.79 -7.98
N GLY A 184 -15.16 6.77 -7.99
CA GLY A 184 -15.54 5.37 -8.13
C GLY A 184 -16.45 4.89 -7.00
N THR A 185 -16.13 5.22 -5.74
CA THR A 185 -16.96 4.82 -4.59
C THR A 185 -18.33 5.48 -4.62
N LYS A 186 -18.42 6.77 -4.94
CA LYS A 186 -19.72 7.47 -5.13
C LYS A 186 -20.56 6.84 -6.24
N LYS A 187 -19.94 6.44 -7.35
CA LYS A 187 -20.64 5.78 -8.46
C LYS A 187 -21.19 4.41 -8.04
N ILE A 188 -20.40 3.61 -7.33
CA ILE A 188 -20.82 2.29 -6.82
C ILE A 188 -21.95 2.44 -5.79
N GLU A 189 -21.86 3.42 -4.89
CA GLU A 189 -22.92 3.68 -3.91
C GLU A 189 -24.24 4.07 -4.58
N LYS A 190 -24.17 4.90 -5.63
CA LYS A 190 -25.35 5.28 -6.42
C LYS A 190 -26.00 4.06 -7.09
N LEU A 191 -25.20 3.22 -7.76
CA LEU A 191 -25.69 1.99 -8.40
C LEU A 191 -26.33 1.03 -7.38
N ARG A 192 -25.73 0.89 -6.19
CA ARG A 192 -26.27 0.04 -5.12
C ARG A 192 -27.60 0.55 -4.58
N LYS A 193 -27.78 1.87 -4.45
CA LYS A 193 -29.06 2.48 -4.05
C LYS A 193 -30.15 2.25 -5.10
N GLU A 194 -29.82 2.42 -6.38
CA GLU A 194 -30.73 2.15 -7.50
C GLU A 194 -31.18 0.68 -7.55
N GLU A 195 -30.26 -0.27 -7.34
CA GLU A 195 -30.55 -1.70 -7.28
C GLU A 195 -31.45 -2.07 -6.08
N GLN A 196 -31.21 -1.46 -4.91
CA GLN A 196 -32.06 -1.65 -3.73
C GLN A 196 -33.47 -1.11 -3.93
N GLU A 197 -33.62 0.04 -4.59
CA GLU A 197 -34.93 0.62 -4.92
C GLU A 197 -35.69 -0.21 -5.97
N GLN A 198 -34.99 -0.75 -6.98
CA GLN A 198 -35.61 -1.67 -7.94
C GLN A 198 -36.08 -2.97 -7.26
N ASN A 199 -35.26 -3.54 -6.37
CA ASN A 199 -35.62 -4.73 -5.62
C ASN A 199 -36.81 -4.50 -4.67
N LYS A 200 -36.92 -3.31 -4.06
CA LYS A 200 -38.09 -2.93 -3.26
C LYS A 200 -39.35 -2.81 -4.12
N ARG A 201 -39.28 -2.07 -5.24
CA ARG A 201 -40.41 -1.93 -6.19
C ARG A 201 -40.89 -3.27 -6.74
N ASN A 202 -39.97 -4.18 -7.07
CA ASN A 202 -40.32 -5.52 -7.55
C ASN A 202 -40.99 -6.39 -6.48
N LYS A 203 -40.59 -6.27 -5.20
CA LYS A 203 -41.25 -6.95 -4.09
C LYS A 203 -42.65 -6.38 -3.82
N GLU A 204 -42.81 -5.07 -3.79
CA GLU A 204 -44.10 -4.41 -3.60
C GLU A 204 -45.10 -4.78 -4.69
N ASN A 205 -44.67 -4.82 -5.96
CA ASN A 205 -45.52 -5.24 -7.06
C ASN A 205 -45.93 -6.72 -6.96
N LYS A 206 -45.02 -7.64 -6.61
CA LYS A 206 -45.39 -9.06 -6.40
C LYS A 206 -46.38 -9.28 -5.26
N THR A 207 -46.37 -8.43 -4.24
CA THR A 207 -47.25 -8.55 -3.07
C THR A 207 -48.66 -8.01 -3.33
N LYS A 208 -48.85 -7.19 -4.38
CA LYS A 208 -50.17 -6.66 -4.78
C LYS A 208 -50.98 -7.59 -5.69
N PHE A 209 -50.36 -8.64 -6.24
CA PHE A 209 -50.99 -9.57 -7.17
C PHE A 209 -51.17 -10.99 -6.59
N ASN A 210 -50.89 -11.16 -5.29
CA ASN A 210 -51.27 -12.32 -4.47
C ASN A 210 -52.30 -11.88 -3.44
#